data_AF-A0A5B8NB60-F1
#
_entry.id   AF-A0A5B8NB60-F1
#
_cell.length_a   1.000
_cell.length_b   1.000
_cell.length_c   1.000
_cell.angle_alpha   90.00
_cell.angle_beta   90.00
_cell.angle_gamma   90.00
#
_symmetry.space_group_name_H-M   'P 1'
#
loop_
_entity.id
_entity.type
_entity.pdbx_description
1 polymer ?
#
loop_
_entity_poly.entity_id
_entity_poly.type
_entity_poly.pdbx_seq_one_letter_code
_entity_poly.pdbx_strand_id
1 'polypeptide(L)'
;MSQTRADALRQELEDLIANKSSTVLPLLRGQINWIAKTRSNHSFLPETWVLRAQEGTIEKFDTILAESHLQGAVELIALSRNIFENLIWLKLFNKDRHYGLVFYQQLLEQQLDSQKQAIEKANEEIALFNALKDEESPDFDAIKHLISKNEPSEEDGRAIRDYIKAHEAAVDAKVRATFSLYGEQAKTNGFAFQAHLIETKAIPHHRERIETLQRHLHELKASMPTDLPAAMQRELDEPVRWNWADRATSVGMQSHYKFLYKYTSRLLHSTPMNLITPKELDDAETCTLLDYLCVAVNEAYAEIERFTYPNKRNVIFVNVGE
;
A
#
# COMPACT_ATOMS: atom_id res chain seq x y z
N MET A 1 -1.66 37.81 -5.98
CA MET A 1 -0.95 36.96 -6.97
C MET A 1 -2.01 36.25 -7.78
N SER A 2 -1.88 36.19 -9.12
CA SER A 2 -2.84 35.45 -9.96
C SER A 2 -2.76 33.95 -9.63
N GLN A 3 -3.89 33.31 -9.38
CA GLN A 3 -3.94 31.85 -9.19
C GLN A 3 -3.45 31.18 -10.48
N THR A 4 -2.52 30.22 -10.37
CA THR A 4 -2.08 29.45 -11.55
C THR A 4 -3.17 28.46 -11.96
N ARG A 5 -3.17 28.00 -13.22
CA ARG A 5 -4.14 26.99 -13.66
C ARG A 5 -4.05 25.71 -12.83
N ALA A 6 -2.84 25.30 -12.46
CA ALA A 6 -2.63 24.13 -11.62
C ALA A 6 -3.27 24.31 -10.24
N ASP A 7 -3.17 25.49 -9.64
CA ASP A 7 -3.81 25.79 -8.34
C ASP A 7 -5.33 25.78 -8.44
N ALA A 8 -5.89 26.23 -9.56
CA ALA A 8 -7.33 26.16 -9.80
C ALA A 8 -7.81 24.70 -9.91
N LEU A 9 -7.08 23.84 -10.63
CA LEU A 9 -7.42 22.41 -10.75
C LEU A 9 -7.28 21.65 -9.43
N ARG A 10 -6.29 21.99 -8.60
CA ARG A 10 -6.16 21.42 -7.25
C ARG A 10 -7.37 21.77 -6.38
N GLN A 11 -7.75 23.05 -6.35
CA GLN A 11 -8.93 23.47 -5.61
C GLN A 11 -10.21 22.79 -6.12
N GLU A 12 -10.37 22.68 -7.44
CA GLU A 12 -11.51 21.97 -8.04
C GLU A 12 -11.57 20.51 -7.59
N LEU A 13 -10.43 19.81 -7.54
CA LEU A 13 -10.35 18.43 -7.09
C LEU A 13 -10.69 18.30 -5.59
N GLU A 14 -10.15 19.18 -4.74
CA GLU A 14 -10.46 19.22 -3.31
C GLU A 14 -11.95 19.45 -3.06
N ASP A 15 -12.54 20.45 -3.74
CA ASP A 15 -13.95 20.78 -3.64
C ASP A 15 -14.83 19.62 -4.13
N LEU A 16 -14.45 18.96 -5.24
CA LEU A 16 -15.14 17.79 -5.76
C LEU A 16 -15.19 16.66 -4.73
N ILE A 17 -14.05 16.35 -4.09
CA ILE A 17 -13.94 15.29 -3.09
C ILE A 17 -14.77 15.65 -1.87
N ALA A 18 -14.58 16.84 -1.29
CA ALA A 18 -15.31 17.27 -0.10
C ALA A 18 -16.84 17.24 -0.30
N ASN A 19 -17.32 17.70 -1.45
CA ASN A 19 -18.73 17.72 -1.79
C ASN A 19 -19.31 16.31 -1.98
N LYS A 20 -18.58 15.41 -2.63
CA LYS A 20 -19.07 14.06 -2.94
C LYS A 20 -18.91 13.06 -1.78
N SER A 21 -17.76 13.05 -1.10
CA SER A 21 -17.44 12.12 0.00
C SER A 21 -18.47 12.18 1.13
N SER A 22 -18.87 13.40 1.52
CA SER A 22 -19.80 13.66 2.63
C SER A 22 -21.17 13.00 2.44
N THR A 23 -21.57 12.72 1.20
CA THR A 23 -22.86 12.08 0.88
C THR A 23 -22.69 10.60 0.53
N VAL A 24 -21.68 10.26 -0.27
CA VAL A 24 -21.52 8.90 -0.81
C VAL A 24 -21.02 7.92 0.26
N LEU A 25 -20.07 8.33 1.10
CA LEU A 25 -19.46 7.44 2.10
C LEU A 25 -20.45 6.95 3.17
N PRO A 26 -21.30 7.81 3.79
CA PRO A 26 -22.31 7.33 4.74
C PRO A 26 -23.34 6.37 4.13
N LEU A 27 -23.67 6.56 2.85
CA LEU A 27 -24.58 5.67 2.12
C LEU A 27 -23.94 4.29 1.90
N LEU A 28 -22.68 4.22 1.47
CA LEU A 28 -21.95 2.97 1.30
C LEU A 28 -21.84 2.21 2.64
N ARG A 29 -21.46 2.91 3.71
CA ARG A 29 -21.37 2.33 5.06
C ARG A 29 -22.71 1.79 5.55
N GLY A 30 -23.79 2.53 5.32
CA GLY A 30 -25.14 2.07 5.65
C GLY A 30 -25.56 0.83 4.86
N GLN A 31 -25.22 0.74 3.58
CA GLN A 31 -25.45 -0.44 2.74
C GLN A 31 -24.66 -1.66 3.24
N ILE A 32 -23.37 -1.49 3.53
CA ILE A 32 -22.51 -2.54 4.09
C ILE A 32 -23.09 -3.06 5.41
N ASN A 33 -23.45 -2.15 6.32
CA ASN A 33 -24.03 -2.53 7.62
C ASN A 33 -25.38 -3.26 7.46
N TRP A 34 -26.23 -2.79 6.54
CA TRP A 34 -27.49 -3.43 6.23
C TRP A 34 -27.32 -4.86 5.73
N ILE A 35 -26.40 -5.08 4.77
CA ILE A 35 -26.11 -6.42 4.26
C ILE A 35 -25.60 -7.32 5.39
N ALA A 36 -24.66 -6.83 6.21
CA ALA A 36 -24.12 -7.59 7.33
C ALA A 36 -25.19 -8.01 8.36
N LYS A 37 -26.18 -7.16 8.62
CA LYS A 37 -27.29 -7.45 9.55
C LYS A 37 -28.38 -8.34 8.98
N THR A 38 -28.58 -8.32 7.65
CA THR A 38 -29.70 -9.02 7.01
C THR A 38 -29.31 -10.33 6.37
N ARG A 39 -28.02 -10.59 6.12
CA ARG A 39 -27.54 -11.80 5.47
C ARG A 39 -26.41 -12.44 6.26
N SER A 40 -26.62 -13.67 6.72
CA SER A 40 -25.64 -14.44 7.49
C SER A 40 -24.37 -14.75 6.71
N ASN A 41 -24.46 -14.89 5.38
CA ASN A 41 -23.34 -15.15 4.47
C ASN A 41 -22.76 -13.89 3.82
N HIS A 42 -22.95 -12.70 4.41
CA HIS A 42 -22.57 -11.44 3.80
C HIS A 42 -21.11 -11.34 3.36
N SER A 43 -20.18 -12.01 4.06
CA SER A 43 -18.75 -12.02 3.74
C SER A 43 -18.43 -12.71 2.41
N PHE A 44 -19.37 -13.42 1.80
CA PHE A 44 -19.20 -14.12 0.53
C PHE A 44 -20.15 -13.61 -0.57
N LEU A 45 -20.81 -12.47 -0.33
CA LEU A 45 -21.63 -11.83 -1.34
C LEU A 45 -20.77 -10.93 -2.23
N PRO A 46 -20.93 -10.99 -3.57
CA PRO A 46 -20.20 -10.12 -4.48
C PRO A 46 -20.38 -8.63 -4.14
N GLU A 47 -21.62 -8.22 -3.86
CA GLU A 47 -21.95 -6.83 -3.52
C GLU A 47 -21.25 -6.32 -2.25
N THR A 48 -20.99 -7.18 -1.26
CA THR A 48 -20.26 -6.77 -0.04
C THR A 48 -18.86 -6.30 -0.40
N TRP A 49 -18.16 -7.02 -1.27
CA TRP A 49 -16.79 -6.69 -1.65
C TRP A 49 -16.70 -5.57 -2.66
N VAL A 50 -17.70 -5.42 -3.53
CA VAL A 50 -17.83 -4.20 -4.34
C VAL A 50 -17.98 -2.98 -3.43
N LEU A 51 -18.91 -3.00 -2.48
CA LEU A 51 -19.15 -1.85 -1.58
C LEU A 51 -17.92 -1.55 -0.71
N ARG A 52 -17.19 -2.56 -0.24
CA ARG A 52 -15.92 -2.38 0.49
C ARG A 52 -14.83 -1.76 -0.38
N ALA A 53 -14.71 -2.17 -1.64
CA ALA A 53 -13.78 -1.56 -2.58
C ALA A 53 -14.15 -0.10 -2.90
N GLN A 54 -15.44 0.20 -3.00
CA GLN A 54 -15.94 1.56 -3.18
C GLN A 54 -15.68 2.42 -1.94
N GLU A 55 -15.96 1.91 -0.73
CA GLU A 55 -15.65 2.57 0.55
C GLU A 55 -14.16 2.93 0.62
N GLY A 56 -13.27 1.95 0.40
CA GLY A 56 -11.83 2.19 0.40
C GLY A 56 -11.35 3.11 -0.73
N THR A 57 -12.09 3.22 -1.83
CA THR A 57 -11.81 4.20 -2.89
C THR A 57 -12.09 5.62 -2.41
N ILE A 58 -13.22 5.85 -1.74
CA ILE A 58 -13.56 7.17 -1.20
C ILE A 58 -12.62 7.57 -0.07
N GLU A 59 -12.35 6.66 0.87
CA GLU A 59 -11.39 6.90 1.95
C GLU A 59 -9.98 7.24 1.40
N LYS A 60 -9.60 6.62 0.28
CA LYS A 60 -8.36 6.95 -0.42
C LYS A 60 -8.39 8.35 -1.03
N PHE A 61 -9.53 8.82 -1.55
CA PHE A 61 -9.64 10.19 -2.05
C PHE A 61 -9.50 11.19 -0.90
N ASP A 62 -10.18 10.94 0.23
CA ASP A 62 -10.12 11.81 1.40
C ASP A 62 -8.71 11.87 2.02
N THR A 63 -7.98 10.75 2.06
CA THR A 63 -6.64 10.71 2.63
C THR A 63 -5.58 11.16 1.64
N ILE A 64 -5.54 10.56 0.46
CA ILE A 64 -4.41 10.74 -0.44
C ILE A 64 -4.59 12.01 -1.28
N LEU A 65 -5.79 12.35 -1.73
CA LEU A 65 -5.95 13.52 -2.61
C LEU A 65 -6.14 14.82 -1.82
N ALA A 66 -6.71 14.78 -0.61
CA ALA A 66 -6.84 15.98 0.22
C ALA A 66 -5.56 16.33 1.00
N GLU A 67 -4.73 15.34 1.36
CA GLU A 67 -3.51 15.60 2.16
C GLU A 67 -2.22 15.69 1.32
N SER A 68 -2.17 15.17 0.08
CA SER A 68 -0.91 15.03 -0.67
C SER A 68 -0.31 16.32 -1.22
N HIS A 69 -0.93 17.49 -1.03
CA HIS A 69 -0.53 18.76 -1.62
C HIS A 69 -0.34 18.78 -3.16
N LEU A 70 -0.44 17.65 -3.87
CA LEU A 70 -0.35 17.47 -5.33
C LEU A 70 0.72 18.35 -6.00
N GLN A 71 1.87 18.51 -5.33
CA GLN A 71 2.95 19.38 -5.74
C GLN A 71 4.08 18.61 -6.42
N GLY A 72 4.34 17.37 -6.01
CA GLY A 72 5.39 16.54 -6.58
C GLY A 72 4.99 15.88 -7.90
N ALA A 73 5.89 15.91 -8.87
CA ALA A 73 5.74 15.17 -10.14
C ALA A 73 5.49 13.67 -9.91
N VAL A 74 6.30 13.04 -9.07
CA VAL A 74 6.21 11.60 -8.75
C VAL A 74 4.87 11.25 -8.11
N GLU A 75 4.42 12.08 -7.17
CA GLU A 75 3.14 11.93 -6.48
C GLU A 75 1.99 12.01 -7.49
N LEU A 76 1.93 13.08 -8.28
CA LEU A 76 0.85 13.30 -9.24
C LEU A 76 0.73 12.15 -10.25
N ILE A 77 1.84 11.60 -10.69
CA ILE A 77 1.93 10.45 -11.60
C ILE A 77 1.45 9.16 -10.92
N ALA A 78 1.94 8.89 -9.71
CA ALA A 78 1.55 7.70 -8.95
C ALA A 78 0.05 7.70 -8.66
N LEU A 79 -0.49 8.87 -8.32
CA LEU A 79 -1.91 9.07 -8.08
C LEU A 79 -2.73 8.90 -9.35
N SER A 80 -2.31 9.53 -10.45
CA SER A 80 -3.00 9.37 -11.75
C SER A 80 -3.10 7.90 -12.14
N ARG A 81 -2.03 7.13 -11.97
CA ARG A 81 -2.05 5.68 -12.21
C ARG A 81 -2.96 4.93 -11.23
N ASN A 82 -2.91 5.27 -9.94
CA ASN A 82 -3.72 4.60 -8.94
C ASN A 82 -5.23 4.83 -9.15
N ILE A 83 -5.62 6.07 -9.45
CA ILE A 83 -7.02 6.44 -9.74
C ILE A 83 -7.50 5.78 -11.02
N PHE A 84 -6.64 5.69 -12.05
CA PHE A 84 -6.94 4.92 -13.25
C PHE A 84 -7.23 3.44 -12.97
N GLU A 85 -6.38 2.79 -12.18
CA GLU A 85 -6.53 1.38 -11.79
C GLU A 85 -7.80 1.17 -10.94
N ASN A 86 -8.09 2.09 -10.02
CA ASN A 86 -9.35 2.12 -9.27
C ASN A 86 -10.56 2.25 -10.21
N LEU A 87 -10.51 3.15 -11.18
CA LEU A 87 -11.63 3.39 -12.10
C LEU A 87 -11.92 2.15 -12.98
N ILE A 88 -10.89 1.40 -13.37
CA ILE A 88 -11.07 0.11 -14.03
C ILE A 88 -11.87 -0.85 -13.15
N TRP A 89 -11.50 -0.99 -11.87
CA TRP A 89 -12.24 -1.84 -10.93
C TRP A 89 -13.71 -1.42 -10.82
N LEU A 90 -13.99 -0.13 -10.65
CA LEU A 90 -15.36 0.38 -10.55
C LEU A 90 -16.19 0.06 -11.80
N LYS A 91 -15.61 0.23 -12.99
CA LYS A 91 -16.27 -0.12 -14.26
C LYS A 91 -16.49 -1.64 -14.39
N LEU A 92 -15.55 -2.46 -13.93
CA LEU A 92 -15.71 -3.92 -13.89
C LEU A 92 -16.85 -4.33 -12.96
N PHE A 93 -16.97 -3.72 -11.78
CA PHE A 93 -18.08 -3.97 -10.85
C PHE A 93 -19.44 -3.63 -11.46
N ASN A 94 -19.53 -2.54 -12.21
CA ASN A 94 -20.75 -2.17 -12.94
C ASN A 94 -21.06 -3.10 -14.11
N LYS A 95 -20.04 -3.71 -14.72
CA LYS A 95 -20.22 -4.70 -15.79
C LYS A 95 -20.71 -6.04 -15.26
N ASP A 96 -20.11 -6.52 -14.17
CA ASP A 96 -20.54 -7.74 -13.47
C ASP A 96 -20.17 -7.64 -11.98
N ARG A 97 -21.17 -7.71 -11.10
CA ARG A 97 -20.96 -7.64 -9.65
C ARG A 97 -20.06 -8.74 -9.12
N HIS A 98 -19.94 -9.88 -9.81
CA HIS A 98 -19.07 -10.99 -9.39
C HIS A 98 -17.58 -10.63 -9.39
N TYR A 99 -17.19 -9.53 -10.06
CA TYR A 99 -15.86 -8.96 -9.88
C TYR A 99 -15.58 -8.55 -8.42
N GLY A 100 -16.58 -8.37 -7.56
CA GLY A 100 -16.39 -8.24 -6.12
C GLY A 100 -15.72 -9.46 -5.49
N LEU A 101 -16.08 -10.68 -5.93
CA LEU A 101 -15.42 -11.91 -5.46
C LEU A 101 -14.00 -12.04 -6.00
N VAL A 102 -13.80 -11.67 -7.27
CA VAL A 102 -12.46 -11.62 -7.90
C VAL A 102 -11.55 -10.64 -7.14
N PHE A 103 -12.07 -9.46 -6.80
CA PHE A 103 -11.37 -8.47 -5.98
C PHE A 103 -11.00 -9.03 -4.61
N TYR A 104 -11.94 -9.71 -3.94
CA TYR A 104 -11.68 -10.29 -2.62
C TYR A 104 -10.63 -11.40 -2.66
N GLN A 105 -10.71 -12.30 -3.64
CA GLN A 105 -9.71 -13.33 -3.83
C GLN A 105 -8.31 -12.72 -4.03
N GLN A 106 -8.18 -11.72 -4.91
CA GLN A 106 -6.91 -11.05 -5.12
C GLN A 106 -6.39 -10.34 -3.88
N LEU A 107 -7.28 -9.71 -3.10
CA LEU A 107 -6.90 -9.10 -1.83
C LEU A 107 -6.30 -10.14 -0.88
N LEU A 108 -6.95 -11.30 -0.72
CA LEU A 108 -6.45 -12.38 0.13
C LEU A 108 -5.11 -12.93 -0.36
N GLU A 109 -4.98 -13.18 -1.66
CA GLU A 109 -3.76 -13.70 -2.27
C GLU A 109 -2.58 -12.73 -2.13
N GLN A 110 -2.81 -11.44 -2.37
CA GLN A 110 -1.79 -10.40 -2.20
C GLN A 110 -1.39 -10.23 -0.73
N GLN A 111 -2.35 -10.29 0.20
CA GLN A 111 -2.05 -10.26 1.64
C GLN A 111 -1.24 -11.50 2.05
N LEU A 112 -1.57 -12.68 1.55
CA LEU A 112 -0.81 -13.90 1.82
C LEU A 112 0.64 -13.80 1.33
N ASP A 113 0.83 -13.34 0.09
CA ASP A 113 2.15 -13.13 -0.50
C ASP A 113 2.97 -12.12 0.31
N SER A 114 2.36 -10.99 0.68
CA SER A 114 2.99 -9.97 1.54
C SER A 114 3.41 -10.53 2.90
N GLN A 115 2.58 -11.34 3.57
CA GLN A 115 2.96 -11.94 4.86
C GLN A 115 4.10 -12.96 4.71
N LYS A 116 4.15 -13.72 3.61
CA LYS A 116 5.25 -14.66 3.34
C LYS A 116 6.56 -13.92 3.12
N GLN A 117 6.55 -12.86 2.30
CA GLN A 117 7.73 -12.01 2.07
C GLN A 117 8.19 -11.34 3.37
N ALA A 118 7.27 -10.92 4.25
CA ALA A 118 7.63 -10.38 5.55
C ALA A 118 8.36 -11.41 6.43
N ILE A 119 7.95 -12.68 6.42
CA ILE A 119 8.66 -13.77 7.11
C ILE A 119 10.03 -14.02 6.48
N GLU A 120 10.12 -14.07 5.15
CA GLU A 120 11.40 -14.23 4.44
C GLU A 120 12.38 -13.12 4.84
N LYS A 121 11.94 -11.86 4.78
CA LYS A 121 12.75 -10.71 5.21
C LYS A 121 13.13 -10.78 6.68
N ALA A 122 12.20 -11.16 7.56
CA ALA A 122 12.48 -11.34 8.98
C ALA A 122 13.56 -12.40 9.24
N ASN A 123 13.56 -13.50 8.47
CA ASN A 123 14.60 -14.53 8.57
C ASN A 123 15.96 -14.03 8.07
N GLU A 124 16.01 -13.26 6.99
CA GLU A 124 17.24 -12.61 6.53
C GLU A 124 17.81 -11.68 7.61
N GLU A 125 16.96 -10.91 8.29
CA GLU A 125 17.38 -10.02 9.36
C GLU A 125 17.86 -10.77 10.61
N ILE A 126 17.19 -11.87 11.00
CA ILE A 126 17.67 -12.75 12.08
C ILE A 126 19.07 -13.28 11.74
N ALA A 127 19.29 -13.74 10.50
CA ALA A 127 20.60 -14.24 10.07
C ALA A 127 21.67 -13.14 10.14
N LEU A 128 21.36 -11.93 9.69
CA LEU A 128 22.24 -10.77 9.79
C LEU A 128 22.58 -10.43 11.25
N PHE A 129 21.58 -10.33 12.11
CA PHE A 129 21.80 -9.97 13.52
C PHE A 129 22.57 -11.04 14.28
N ASN A 130 22.32 -12.32 13.98
CA ASN A 130 23.11 -13.40 14.53
C ASN A 130 24.57 -13.38 14.07
N ALA A 131 24.86 -12.89 12.87
CA ALA A 131 26.23 -12.69 12.40
C ALA A 131 26.91 -11.48 13.07
N LEU A 132 26.16 -10.40 13.33
CA LEU A 132 26.68 -9.17 13.92
C LEU A 132 26.80 -9.21 15.45
N LYS A 133 26.12 -10.14 16.14
CA LYS A 133 26.15 -10.23 17.61
C LYS A 133 27.57 -10.33 18.19
N ASP A 134 28.46 -11.04 17.50
CA ASP A 134 29.83 -11.26 17.98
C ASP A 134 30.72 -10.05 17.64
N GLU A 135 30.32 -9.27 16.64
CA GLU A 135 30.98 -8.02 16.25
C GLU A 135 30.50 -6.82 17.07
N GLU A 136 29.39 -6.93 17.81
CA GLU A 136 28.84 -5.84 18.64
C GLU A 136 29.75 -5.48 19.81
N SER A 137 30.47 -6.46 20.36
CA SER A 137 31.40 -6.23 21.45
C SER A 137 32.69 -5.59 20.92
N PRO A 138 33.11 -4.42 21.45
CA PRO A 138 34.36 -3.80 21.03
C PRO A 138 35.56 -4.68 21.42
N ASP A 139 36.65 -4.59 20.66
CA ASP A 139 37.88 -5.31 20.99
C ASP A 139 38.48 -4.75 22.28
N PHE A 140 38.30 -5.49 23.38
CA PHE A 140 38.79 -5.11 24.69
C PHE A 140 40.33 -5.08 24.77
N ASP A 141 41.03 -5.81 23.91
CA ASP A 141 42.49 -5.74 23.84
C ASP A 141 42.96 -4.45 23.15
N ALA A 142 42.27 -4.01 22.10
CA ALA A 142 42.48 -2.69 21.51
C ALA A 142 42.22 -1.56 22.53
N ILE A 143 41.17 -1.68 23.35
CA ILE A 143 40.86 -0.72 24.41
C ILE A 143 41.99 -0.66 25.46
N LYS A 144 42.58 -1.79 25.85
CA LYS A 144 43.70 -1.80 26.81
C LYS A 144 44.91 -1.00 26.34
N HIS A 145 45.14 -0.94 25.03
CA HIS A 145 46.23 -0.14 24.44
C HIS A 145 45.97 1.37 24.47
N LEU A 146 44.72 1.80 24.68
CA LEU A 146 44.34 3.22 24.80
C LEU A 146 44.50 3.77 26.23
N ILE A 147 44.76 2.91 27.21
CA ILE A 147 44.93 3.30 28.62
C ILE A 147 46.42 3.54 28.91
N SER A 148 46.75 4.71 29.46
CA SER A 148 48.12 5.01 29.87
C SER A 148 48.55 4.11 31.05
N LYS A 149 49.82 3.66 31.04
CA LYS A 149 50.32 2.61 31.97
C LYS A 149 50.41 3.02 33.44
N ASN A 150 50.28 4.30 33.77
CA ASN A 150 50.57 4.82 35.10
C ASN A 150 49.30 5.28 35.84
N GLU A 151 48.48 6.16 35.25
CA GLU A 151 47.19 6.60 35.82
C GLU A 151 46.21 6.95 34.69
N PRO A 152 44.97 6.41 34.69
CA PRO A 152 43.96 6.72 33.67
C PRO A 152 43.70 8.22 33.58
N SER A 153 43.93 8.80 32.40
CA SER A 153 43.69 10.23 32.16
C SER A 153 42.29 10.51 31.62
N GLU A 154 41.83 11.76 31.70
CA GLU A 154 40.62 12.22 30.99
C GLU A 154 40.71 12.00 29.46
N GLU A 155 41.94 12.04 28.93
CA GLU A 155 42.25 11.86 27.51
C GLU A 155 42.10 10.38 27.12
N ASP A 156 42.54 9.46 27.98
CA ASP A 156 42.32 8.01 27.82
C ASP A 156 40.81 7.72 27.79
N GLY A 157 40.06 8.36 28.71
CA GLY A 157 38.60 8.25 28.74
C GLY A 157 37.92 8.79 27.47
N ARG A 158 38.43 9.86 26.86
CA ARG A 158 37.95 10.34 25.56
C ARG A 158 38.27 9.35 24.44
N ALA A 159 39.51 8.87 24.36
CA ALA A 159 39.95 7.93 23.34
C ALA A 159 39.14 6.62 23.36
N ILE A 160 38.85 6.07 24.55
CA ILE A 160 38.01 4.87 24.68
C ILE A 160 36.58 5.13 24.20
N ARG A 161 35.98 6.26 24.58
CA ARG A 161 34.63 6.61 24.13
C ARG A 161 34.56 6.79 22.61
N ASP A 162 35.56 7.44 22.01
CA ASP A 162 35.61 7.65 20.57
C ASP A 162 35.81 6.32 19.83
N TYR A 163 36.63 5.41 20.37
CA TYR A 163 36.81 4.07 19.83
C TYR A 163 35.51 3.26 19.86
N ILE A 164 34.83 3.21 21.01
CA ILE A 164 33.54 2.49 21.15
C ILE A 164 32.51 3.05 20.17
N LYS A 165 32.37 4.38 20.08
CA LYS A 165 31.44 5.02 19.14
C LYS A 165 31.76 4.71 17.68
N ALA A 166 33.04 4.70 17.31
CA ALA A 166 33.45 4.36 15.95
C ALA A 166 33.16 2.89 15.61
N HIS A 167 33.35 2.00 16.58
CA HIS A 167 33.02 0.58 16.48
C HIS A 167 31.52 0.36 16.29
N GLU A 168 30.68 0.94 17.16
CA GLU A 168 29.22 0.91 17.05
C GLU A 168 28.76 1.45 15.69
N ALA A 169 29.28 2.61 15.26
CA ALA A 169 28.93 3.20 13.97
C ALA A 169 29.29 2.30 12.77
N ALA A 170 30.39 1.53 12.86
CA ALA A 170 30.80 0.61 11.82
C ALA A 170 29.85 -0.60 11.72
N VAL A 171 29.42 -1.16 12.85
CA VAL A 171 28.43 -2.25 12.90
C VAL A 171 27.07 -1.74 12.40
N ASP A 172 26.64 -0.56 12.83
CA ASP A 172 25.41 0.09 12.37
C ASP A 172 25.37 0.34 10.87
N ALA A 173 26.51 0.71 10.28
CA ALA A 173 26.63 0.91 8.84
C ALA A 173 26.35 -0.38 8.06
N LYS A 174 26.76 -1.55 8.58
CA LYS A 174 26.46 -2.85 7.97
C LYS A 174 24.96 -3.14 7.97
N VAL A 175 24.27 -2.82 9.06
CA VAL A 175 22.81 -2.98 9.17
C VAL A 175 22.07 -2.01 8.24
N ARG A 176 22.53 -0.77 8.15
CA ARG A 176 21.93 0.23 7.25
C ARG A 176 22.06 -0.20 5.77
N ALA A 177 23.15 -0.88 5.41
CA ALA A 177 23.39 -1.34 4.05
C ALA A 177 22.46 -2.49 3.61
N THR A 178 21.78 -3.18 4.53
CA THR A 178 20.92 -4.34 4.24
C THR A 178 19.42 -4.03 4.26
N PHE A 179 19.05 -2.75 4.40
CA PHE A 179 17.64 -2.30 4.46
C PHE A 179 16.83 -3.10 5.48
N SER A 180 17.32 -3.19 6.71
CA SER A 180 16.65 -3.89 7.81
C SER A 180 15.52 -3.05 8.40
N LEU A 181 14.34 -3.66 8.56
CA LEU A 181 13.17 -3.07 9.21
C LEU A 181 13.38 -2.92 10.72
N TYR A 182 14.06 -3.89 11.35
CA TYR A 182 14.28 -3.94 12.79
C TYR A 182 15.64 -3.35 13.21
N GLY A 183 16.40 -2.79 12.26
CA GLY A 183 17.77 -2.35 12.49
C GLY A 183 17.89 -1.28 13.57
N GLU A 184 16.99 -0.31 13.59
CA GLU A 184 17.02 0.76 14.62
C GLU A 184 16.73 0.22 16.02
N GLN A 185 15.83 -0.75 16.14
CA GLN A 185 15.53 -1.42 17.41
C GLN A 185 16.69 -2.30 17.86
N ALA A 186 17.40 -2.93 16.91
CA ALA A 186 18.56 -3.76 17.20
C ALA A 186 19.69 -2.96 17.86
N LYS A 187 19.91 -1.71 17.44
CA LYS A 187 20.90 -0.81 18.07
C LYS A 187 20.64 -0.55 19.54
N THR A 188 19.37 -0.42 19.91
CA THR A 188 18.98 -0.15 21.30
C THR A 188 18.91 -1.40 22.15
N ASN A 189 18.51 -2.53 21.55
CA ASN A 189 18.21 -3.77 22.26
C ASN A 189 19.40 -4.76 22.29
N GLY A 190 20.38 -4.57 21.41
CA GLY A 190 21.39 -5.55 21.06
C GLY A 190 20.93 -6.52 19.97
N PHE A 191 21.85 -6.91 19.08
CA PHE A 191 21.51 -7.69 17.89
C PHE A 191 20.95 -9.07 18.22
N ALA A 192 21.59 -9.78 19.16
CA ALA A 192 21.13 -11.11 19.58
C ALA A 192 19.72 -11.08 20.18
N PHE A 193 19.43 -10.09 21.03
CA PHE A 193 18.12 -9.97 21.66
C PHE A 193 17.05 -9.57 20.65
N GLN A 194 17.36 -8.66 19.72
CA GLN A 194 16.42 -8.29 18.67
C GLN A 194 16.12 -9.47 17.73
N ALA A 195 17.12 -10.29 17.36
CA ALA A 195 16.90 -11.50 16.58
C ALA A 195 15.91 -12.45 17.29
N HIS A 196 16.10 -12.65 18.59
CA HIS A 196 15.18 -13.44 19.42
C HIS A 196 13.75 -12.86 19.44
N LEU A 197 13.60 -11.53 19.53
CA LEU A 197 12.28 -10.88 19.50
C LEU A 197 11.58 -11.07 18.15
N ILE A 198 12.31 -10.98 17.04
CA ILE A 198 11.75 -11.22 15.71
C ILE A 198 11.27 -12.67 15.59
N GLU A 199 12.10 -13.62 16.02
CA GLU A 199 11.80 -15.05 15.97
C GLU A 199 10.59 -15.43 16.83
N THR A 200 10.47 -14.86 18.03
CA THR A 200 9.44 -15.25 19.01
C THR A 200 8.17 -14.41 18.97
N LYS A 201 8.20 -13.22 18.36
CA LYS A 201 7.03 -12.32 18.31
C LYS A 201 6.60 -11.99 16.89
N ALA A 202 7.51 -11.48 16.06
CA ALA A 202 7.15 -10.99 14.73
C ALA A 202 6.76 -12.14 13.78
N ILE A 203 7.60 -13.18 13.66
CA ILE A 203 7.32 -14.32 12.78
C ILE A 203 6.02 -15.06 13.17
N PRO A 204 5.78 -15.38 14.46
CA PRO A 204 4.52 -15.99 14.88
C PRO A 204 3.28 -15.16 14.52
N HIS A 205 3.34 -13.84 14.69
CA HIS A 205 2.24 -12.96 14.30
C HIS A 205 1.92 -13.05 12.81
N HIS A 206 2.94 -13.04 11.95
CA HIS A 206 2.75 -13.20 10.50
C HIS A 206 2.19 -14.59 10.14
N ARG A 207 2.63 -15.66 10.84
CA ARG A 207 2.09 -17.02 10.62
C ARG A 207 0.62 -17.13 10.99
N GLU A 208 0.22 -16.58 12.14
CA GLU A 208 -1.18 -16.56 12.57
C GLU A 208 -2.06 -15.77 11.57
N ARG A 209 -1.52 -14.70 11.00
CA ARG A 209 -2.18 -13.96 9.92
C ARG A 209 -2.32 -14.78 8.65
N ILE A 210 -1.28 -15.52 8.25
CA ILE A 210 -1.33 -16.44 7.09
C ILE A 210 -2.42 -17.50 7.29
N GLU A 211 -2.48 -18.14 8.46
CA GLU A 211 -3.51 -19.14 8.76
C GLU A 211 -4.92 -18.57 8.64
N THR A 212 -5.14 -17.36 9.18
CA THR A 212 -6.42 -16.66 9.05
C THR A 212 -6.78 -16.37 7.59
N LEU A 213 -5.83 -15.89 6.79
CA LEU A 213 -6.05 -15.59 5.39
C LEU A 213 -6.29 -16.85 4.55
N GLN A 214 -5.58 -17.95 4.83
CA GLN A 214 -5.78 -19.25 4.19
C GLN A 214 -7.18 -19.80 4.47
N ARG A 215 -7.65 -19.68 5.72
CA ARG A 215 -9.01 -20.05 6.09
C ARG A 215 -10.04 -19.22 5.32
N HIS A 216 -9.91 -17.89 5.27
CA HIS A 216 -10.82 -17.05 4.49
C HIS A 216 -10.83 -17.41 3.00
N LEU A 217 -9.66 -17.72 2.43
CA LEU A 217 -9.56 -18.14 1.03
C LEU A 217 -10.26 -19.50 0.80
N HIS A 218 -10.12 -20.44 1.74
CA HIS A 218 -10.82 -21.70 1.70
C HIS A 218 -12.34 -21.52 1.81
N GLU A 219 -12.81 -20.72 2.76
CA GLU A 219 -14.22 -20.40 2.97
C GLU A 219 -14.83 -19.68 1.75
N LEU A 220 -14.09 -18.76 1.13
CA LEU A 220 -14.50 -18.10 -0.11
C LEU A 220 -14.73 -19.13 -1.21
N LYS A 221 -13.75 -20.01 -1.46
CA LYS A 221 -13.85 -21.05 -2.49
C LYS A 221 -15.00 -22.02 -2.22
N ALA A 222 -15.21 -22.41 -0.96
CA ALA A 222 -16.31 -23.28 -0.56
C ALA A 222 -17.69 -22.61 -0.70
N SER A 223 -17.75 -21.28 -0.62
CA SER A 223 -18.98 -20.48 -0.68
C SER A 223 -19.29 -19.93 -2.07
N MET A 224 -18.48 -20.25 -3.09
CA MET A 224 -18.71 -19.76 -4.46
C MET A 224 -20.01 -20.33 -5.04
N PRO A 225 -20.82 -19.50 -5.73
CA PRO A 225 -22.01 -19.99 -6.43
C PRO A 225 -21.63 -21.02 -7.50
N THR A 226 -22.39 -22.13 -7.57
CA THR A 226 -22.17 -23.18 -8.58
C THR A 226 -22.59 -22.78 -9.99
N ASP A 227 -23.33 -21.68 -10.11
CA ASP A 227 -23.94 -21.16 -11.36
C ASP A 227 -23.23 -19.91 -11.90
N LEU A 228 -21.95 -19.71 -11.53
CA LEU A 228 -21.15 -18.61 -12.06
C LEU A 228 -21.03 -18.68 -13.60
N PRO A 229 -21.10 -17.54 -14.31
CA PRO A 229 -20.78 -17.49 -15.73
C PRO A 229 -19.38 -18.06 -15.98
N ALA A 230 -19.20 -18.86 -17.05
CA ALA A 230 -17.91 -19.49 -17.37
C ALA A 230 -16.74 -18.49 -17.47
N ALA A 231 -17.01 -17.25 -17.89
CA ALA A 231 -16.03 -16.18 -17.89
C ALA A 231 -15.56 -15.80 -16.47
N MET A 232 -16.49 -15.71 -15.51
CA MET A 232 -16.16 -15.43 -14.10
C MET A 232 -15.49 -16.62 -13.42
N GLN A 233 -15.90 -17.84 -13.76
CA GLN A 233 -15.26 -19.04 -13.24
C GLN A 233 -13.76 -19.08 -13.58
N ARG A 234 -13.39 -18.73 -14.82
CA ARG A 234 -11.97 -18.62 -15.22
C ARG A 234 -11.20 -17.57 -14.44
N GLU A 235 -11.82 -16.43 -14.14
CA GLU A 235 -11.19 -15.36 -13.35
C GLU A 235 -10.91 -15.77 -11.89
N LEU A 236 -11.59 -16.80 -11.38
CA LEU A 236 -11.48 -17.28 -10.01
C LEU A 236 -10.65 -18.57 -9.89
N ASP A 237 -10.72 -19.46 -10.87
CA ASP A 237 -10.05 -20.77 -10.87
C ASP A 237 -8.58 -20.69 -11.27
N GLU A 238 -8.26 -19.86 -12.26
CA GLU A 238 -6.91 -19.79 -12.79
C GLU A 238 -6.16 -18.63 -12.12
N PRO A 239 -4.89 -18.83 -11.71
CA PRO A 239 -3.99 -17.75 -11.33
C PRO A 239 -3.58 -16.97 -12.59
N VAL A 240 -4.55 -16.43 -13.33
CA VAL A 240 -4.28 -15.50 -14.42
C VAL A 240 -3.76 -14.24 -13.76
N ARG A 241 -2.44 -14.05 -13.86
CA ARG A 241 -1.77 -12.83 -13.41
C ARG A 241 -2.58 -11.61 -13.88
N TRP A 242 -3.09 -10.83 -12.94
CA TRP A 242 -3.94 -9.67 -13.24
C TRP A 242 -3.25 -8.74 -14.23
N ASN A 243 -3.82 -8.62 -15.44
CA ASN A 243 -3.24 -7.84 -16.52
C ASN A 243 -4.03 -6.55 -16.73
N TRP A 244 -3.46 -5.43 -16.29
CA TRP A 244 -4.08 -4.12 -16.40
C TRP A 244 -4.41 -3.68 -17.83
N ALA A 245 -3.63 -4.10 -18.84
CA ALA A 245 -3.90 -3.77 -20.24
C ALA A 245 -5.18 -4.45 -20.75
N ASP A 246 -5.35 -5.72 -20.40
CA ASP A 246 -6.53 -6.50 -20.77
C ASP A 246 -7.78 -5.97 -20.07
N ARG A 247 -7.67 -5.65 -18.78
CA ARG A 247 -8.76 -5.04 -18.01
C ARG A 247 -9.16 -3.69 -18.57
N ALA A 248 -8.19 -2.80 -18.82
CA ALA A 248 -8.44 -1.52 -19.47
C ALA A 248 -9.16 -1.68 -20.80
N THR A 249 -8.74 -2.64 -21.63
CA THR A 249 -9.38 -2.94 -22.92
C THR A 249 -10.83 -3.40 -22.72
N SER A 250 -11.08 -4.27 -21.74
CA SER A 250 -12.40 -4.84 -21.47
C SER A 250 -13.46 -3.83 -20.97
N VAL A 251 -13.01 -2.65 -20.51
CA VAL A 251 -13.85 -1.53 -20.05
C VAL A 251 -13.66 -0.26 -20.91
N GLY A 252 -13.01 -0.36 -22.08
CA GLY A 252 -12.89 0.74 -23.03
C GLY A 252 -11.85 1.82 -22.67
N MET A 253 -10.93 1.56 -21.74
CA MET A 253 -9.92 2.50 -21.24
C MET A 253 -8.50 2.23 -21.79
N GLN A 254 -8.38 1.56 -22.94
CA GLN A 254 -7.08 1.18 -23.51
C GLN A 254 -6.17 2.37 -23.84
N SER A 255 -6.74 3.51 -24.29
CA SER A 255 -5.97 4.73 -24.58
C SER A 255 -5.35 5.33 -23.32
N HIS A 256 -6.13 5.38 -22.23
CA HIS A 256 -5.68 5.84 -20.92
C HIS A 256 -4.55 4.96 -20.38
N TYR A 257 -4.69 3.63 -20.51
CA TYR A 257 -3.63 2.68 -20.17
C TYR A 257 -2.33 3.02 -20.91
N LYS A 258 -2.40 3.12 -22.24
CA LYS A 258 -1.22 3.40 -23.08
C LYS A 258 -0.54 4.70 -22.70
N PHE A 259 -1.31 5.74 -22.39
CA PHE A 259 -0.77 7.02 -21.95
C PHE A 259 -0.13 6.91 -20.57
N LEU A 260 -0.89 6.55 -19.53
CA LEU A 260 -0.42 6.57 -18.14
C LEU A 260 0.71 5.58 -17.90
N TYR A 261 0.67 4.36 -18.45
CA TYR A 261 1.74 3.40 -18.24
C TYR A 261 3.04 3.80 -18.94
N LYS A 262 2.97 4.37 -20.15
CA LYS A 262 4.15 4.90 -20.83
C LYS A 262 4.72 6.09 -20.08
N TYR A 263 3.85 6.96 -19.59
CA TYR A 263 4.22 8.19 -18.91
C TYR A 263 4.84 7.94 -17.53
N THR A 264 4.20 7.10 -16.72
CA THR A 264 4.70 6.65 -15.41
C THR A 264 6.04 5.91 -15.56
N SER A 265 6.16 5.03 -16.56
CA SER A 265 7.42 4.32 -16.86
C SER A 265 8.57 5.27 -17.21
N ARG A 266 8.29 6.39 -17.91
CA ARG A 266 9.30 7.40 -18.24
C ARG A 266 9.81 8.13 -16.99
N LEU A 267 9.02 8.28 -15.94
CA LEU A 267 9.44 9.11 -14.80
C LEU A 267 9.90 8.29 -13.59
N LEU A 268 9.43 7.05 -13.47
CA LEU A 268 9.75 6.17 -12.33
C LEU A 268 10.95 5.24 -12.56
N HIS A 269 11.31 4.95 -13.83
CA HIS A 269 12.43 4.04 -14.12
C HIS A 269 13.70 4.80 -14.48
N SER A 270 14.85 4.27 -14.04
CA SER A 270 16.17 4.75 -14.44
C SER A 270 16.56 4.21 -15.83
N THR A 271 15.85 4.66 -16.87
CA THR A 271 16.24 4.36 -18.25
C THR A 271 17.34 5.31 -18.71
N PRO A 272 18.18 4.94 -19.72
CA PRO A 272 19.21 5.84 -20.23
C PRO A 272 18.69 7.23 -20.63
N MET A 273 17.48 7.31 -21.18
CA MET A 273 16.83 8.59 -21.51
C MET A 273 16.59 9.43 -20.24
N ASN A 274 16.04 8.82 -19.20
CA ASN A 274 15.66 9.49 -17.95
C ASN A 274 16.85 9.86 -17.06
N LEU A 275 18.04 9.34 -17.35
CA LEU A 275 19.28 9.70 -16.68
C LEU A 275 19.85 11.03 -17.20
N ILE A 276 19.55 11.38 -18.45
CA ILE A 276 20.12 12.56 -19.12
C ILE A 276 19.09 13.67 -19.39
N THR A 277 17.79 13.40 -19.21
CA THR A 277 16.72 14.40 -19.31
C THR A 277 16.17 14.78 -17.93
N PRO A 278 15.75 16.05 -17.71
CA PRO A 278 15.07 16.47 -16.48
C PRO A 278 13.85 15.59 -16.16
N LYS A 279 13.64 15.31 -14.87
CA LYS A 279 12.55 14.45 -14.36
C LYS A 279 11.32 15.23 -13.89
N GLU A 280 11.29 16.51 -14.17
CA GLU A 280 10.20 17.39 -13.75
C GLU A 280 9.10 17.40 -14.80
N LEU A 281 7.86 17.47 -14.34
CA LEU A 281 6.73 17.76 -15.20
C LEU A 281 6.79 19.22 -15.58
N ASP A 282 6.61 19.54 -16.86
CA ASP A 282 6.33 20.92 -17.22
C ASP A 282 4.92 21.35 -16.75
N ASP A 283 4.62 22.65 -16.84
CA ASP A 283 3.31 23.18 -16.40
C ASP A 283 2.14 22.56 -17.18
N ALA A 284 2.33 22.22 -18.45
CA ALA A 284 1.28 21.64 -19.29
C ALA A 284 1.03 20.17 -18.92
N GLU A 285 2.09 19.40 -18.67
CA GLU A 285 2.02 18.02 -18.18
C GLU A 285 1.39 17.96 -16.79
N THR A 286 1.77 18.87 -15.89
CA THR A 286 1.18 19.04 -14.56
C THR A 286 -0.32 19.33 -14.66
N CYS A 287 -0.71 20.33 -15.45
CA CYS A 287 -2.12 20.64 -15.67
C CYS A 287 -2.88 19.48 -16.30
N THR A 288 -2.28 18.74 -17.23
CA THR A 288 -2.93 17.59 -17.89
C THR A 288 -3.22 16.46 -16.91
N LEU A 289 -2.28 16.15 -16.00
CA LEU A 289 -2.49 15.12 -15.00
C LEU A 289 -3.49 15.54 -13.92
N LEU A 290 -3.47 16.80 -13.49
CA LEU A 290 -4.46 17.34 -12.56
C LEU A 290 -5.87 17.31 -13.17
N ASP A 291 -6.01 17.76 -14.42
CA ASP A 291 -7.27 17.71 -15.16
C ASP A 291 -7.78 16.27 -15.32
N TYR A 292 -6.86 15.34 -15.64
CA TYR A 292 -7.17 13.91 -15.66
C TYR A 292 -7.70 13.40 -14.30
N LEU A 293 -7.08 13.81 -13.19
CA LEU A 293 -7.54 13.43 -11.84
C LEU A 293 -8.94 13.98 -11.55
N CYS A 294 -9.23 15.25 -11.85
CA CYS A 294 -10.58 15.81 -11.70
C CYS A 294 -11.63 14.98 -12.44
N VAL A 295 -11.38 14.68 -13.72
CA VAL A 295 -12.29 13.88 -14.55
C VAL A 295 -12.41 12.45 -14.02
N ALA A 296 -11.30 11.80 -13.67
CA ALA A 296 -11.29 10.41 -13.25
C ALA A 296 -11.92 10.20 -11.87
N VAL A 297 -11.74 11.13 -10.93
CA VAL A 297 -12.39 11.10 -9.61
C VAL A 297 -13.88 11.34 -9.74
N ASN A 298 -14.30 12.31 -10.56
CA ASN A 298 -15.73 12.54 -10.81
C ASN A 298 -16.38 11.31 -11.46
N GLU A 299 -15.72 10.69 -12.43
CA GLU A 299 -16.20 9.45 -13.06
C GLU A 299 -16.21 8.28 -12.06
N ALA A 300 -15.22 8.18 -11.16
CA ALA A 300 -15.23 7.17 -10.10
C ALA A 300 -16.46 7.31 -9.20
N TYR A 301 -16.81 8.53 -8.77
CA TYR A 301 -18.06 8.77 -8.06
C TYR A 301 -19.29 8.36 -8.88
N ALA A 302 -19.32 8.71 -10.17
CA ALA A 302 -20.43 8.33 -11.05
C ALA A 302 -20.58 6.81 -11.20
N GLU A 303 -19.47 6.06 -11.31
CA GLU A 303 -19.49 4.60 -11.34
C GLU A 303 -19.96 4.01 -9.99
N ILE A 304 -19.55 4.58 -8.86
CA ILE A 304 -20.02 4.18 -7.52
C ILE A 304 -21.54 4.38 -7.40
N GLU A 305 -22.03 5.56 -7.78
CA GLU A 305 -23.46 5.90 -7.74
C GLU A 305 -24.30 5.00 -8.67
N ARG A 306 -23.76 4.64 -9.85
CA ARG A 306 -24.40 3.78 -10.85
C ARG A 306 -24.51 2.32 -10.40
N PHE A 307 -23.63 1.86 -9.52
CA PHE A 307 -23.60 0.45 -9.10
C PHE A 307 -24.92 0.01 -8.48
N THR A 308 -25.46 -1.11 -8.97
CA THR A 308 -26.72 -1.69 -8.51
C THR A 308 -26.58 -3.19 -8.27
N TYR A 309 -27.36 -3.72 -7.34
CA TYR A 309 -27.38 -5.14 -6.99
C TYR A 309 -28.77 -5.56 -6.49
N PRO A 310 -29.11 -6.86 -6.52
CA PRO A 310 -30.42 -7.35 -6.10
C PRO A 310 -30.75 -6.96 -4.66
N ASN A 311 -31.93 -6.35 -4.47
CA ASN A 311 -32.41 -5.85 -3.18
C ASN A 311 -31.58 -4.70 -2.58
N LYS A 312 -30.88 -3.91 -3.41
CA LYS A 312 -30.21 -2.67 -2.96
C LYS A 312 -31.18 -1.79 -2.17
N ARG A 313 -30.75 -1.37 -0.99
CA ARG A 313 -31.46 -0.41 -0.13
C ARG A 313 -30.59 0.81 0.08
N ASN A 314 -31.19 2.00 0.06
CA ASN A 314 -30.49 3.21 0.44
C ASN A 314 -30.68 3.41 1.94
N VAL A 315 -29.69 2.95 2.71
CA VAL A 315 -29.66 3.05 4.17
C VAL A 315 -28.51 3.99 4.53
N ILE A 316 -28.76 4.96 5.40
CA ILE A 316 -27.72 5.84 5.92
C ILE A 316 -27.47 5.42 7.37
N PHE A 317 -26.20 5.15 7.70
CA PHE A 317 -25.80 4.89 9.08
C PHE A 317 -25.40 6.22 9.73
N VAL A 318 -26.18 6.68 10.71
CA VAL A 318 -25.86 7.85 11.52
C VAL A 318 -25.32 7.35 12.84
N ASN A 319 -24.02 7.61 13.09
CA ASN A 319 -23.44 7.36 14.40
C ASN A 319 -23.85 8.52 15.30
N VAL A 320 -24.91 8.33 16.08
CA VAL A 320 -25.32 9.30 17.10
C VAL A 320 -24.33 9.10 18.24
N GLY A 321 -23.34 9.99 18.35
CA GLY A 321 -22.35 9.91 19.43
C GLY A 321 -23.03 9.82 20.80
N GLU A 322 -22.47 8.99 21.67
CA GLU A 322 -22.82 8.97 23.10
C GLU A 322 -22.35 10.23 23.81
#